data_AF-A0A359HFV2-F1
#
_entry.id   AF-A0A359HFV2-F1
#
_cell.length_a   1.000
_cell.length_b   1.000
_cell.length_c   1.000
_cell.angle_alpha   90.00
_cell.angle_beta   90.00
_cell.angle_gamma   90.00
#
_symmetry.space_group_name_H-M   'P 1'
#
loop_
_entity.id
_entity.type
_entity.pdbx_description
1 polymer ?
#
loop_
_entity_poly.entity_id
_entity_poly.type
_entity_poly.pdbx_seq_one_letter_code
_entity_poly.pdbx_strand_id
1 'polypeptide(L)' 'GIGKNSVIDGALIDKNARIGEGVVIKPFPPDVEIDHDDWVVRDGIVVIPKRAVIHPGTVIAPDKAVSDVPSSGVAQ' A
#
# COMPACT_ATOMS: atom_id res chain seq x y z
N GLY A 1 -15.30 -2.84 3.15
CA GLY A 1 -15.82 -1.49 3.45
C GLY A 1 -14.67 -0.61 3.86
N ILE A 2 -14.83 0.71 3.78
CA ILE A 2 -13.79 1.68 4.11
C ILE A 2 -14.17 2.41 5.39
N GLY A 3 -13.28 2.38 6.39
CA GLY A 3 -13.48 3.03 7.67
C GLY A 3 -13.51 4.55 7.55
N LYS A 4 -14.11 5.22 8.55
CA LYS A 4 -14.18 6.68 8.61
C LYS A 4 -12.79 7.31 8.54
N ASN A 5 -12.72 8.58 8.13
CA ASN A 5 -11.49 9.37 8.14
C ASN A 5 -10.32 8.76 7.32
N SER A 6 -10.60 7.80 6.43
CA SER A 6 -9.59 7.21 5.56
C SER A 6 -9.36 8.07 4.33
N VAL A 7 -8.11 8.14 3.88
CA VAL A 7 -7.71 8.84 2.65
C VAL A 7 -7.11 7.82 1.71
N ILE A 8 -7.78 7.57 0.58
CA ILE A 8 -7.36 6.59 -0.42
C ILE A 8 -7.09 7.34 -1.72
N ASP A 9 -5.84 7.32 -2.15
CA ASP A 9 -5.38 7.99 -3.37
C ASP A 9 -4.37 7.08 -4.09
N GLY A 10 -4.45 7.02 -5.43
CA GLY A 10 -3.56 6.17 -6.23
C GLY A 10 -3.66 4.66 -5.93
N ALA A 11 -4.86 4.16 -5.62
CA ALA A 11 -5.04 2.77 -5.19
C ALA A 11 -6.17 2.02 -5.90
N LEU A 12 -5.94 0.73 -6.18
CA LEU A 12 -6.94 -0.25 -6.59
C LEU A 12 -7.39 -1.06 -5.38
N ILE A 13 -8.66 -0.93 -5.01
CA ILE A 13 -9.25 -1.66 -3.89
C ILE A 13 -10.16 -2.75 -4.44
N ASP A 14 -9.77 -4.01 -4.26
CA ASP A 14 -10.53 -5.14 -4.76
C ASP A 14 -11.73 -5.47 -3.83
N LYS A 15 -12.63 -6.30 -4.34
CA LYS A 15 -13.88 -6.69 -3.71
C LYS A 15 -13.65 -7.26 -2.31
N ASN A 16 -14.51 -6.85 -1.38
CA ASN A 16 -14.53 -7.30 0.01
C ASN A 16 -13.24 -7.00 0.81
N ALA A 17 -12.33 -6.15 0.31
CA ALA A 17 -11.29 -5.58 1.16
C ALA A 17 -11.91 -4.83 2.35
N ARG A 18 -11.24 -4.89 3.50
CA ARG A 18 -11.65 -4.23 4.75
C ARG A 18 -10.58 -3.22 5.12
N ILE A 19 -10.91 -1.94 4.94
CA ILE A 19 -10.02 -0.85 5.29
C ILE A 19 -10.49 -0.27 6.63
N GLY A 20 -9.61 -0.27 7.63
CA GLY A 20 -9.88 0.27 8.96
C GLY A 20 -10.10 1.79 8.95
N GLU A 21 -10.54 2.33 10.10
CA GLU A 21 -10.65 3.79 10.28
C GLU A 21 -9.28 4.47 10.26
N GLY A 22 -9.21 5.67 9.66
CA GLY A 22 -8.00 6.49 9.65
C GLY A 22 -6.87 5.93 8.80
N VAL A 23 -7.14 4.99 7.88
CA VAL A 23 -6.12 4.46 6.97
C VAL A 23 -5.76 5.51 5.93
N VAL A 24 -4.48 5.64 5.64
CA VAL A 24 -3.95 6.52 4.60
C VAL A 24 -3.22 5.70 3.55
N ILE A 25 -3.66 5.76 2.30
CA ILE A 25 -2.99 5.17 1.14
C ILE A 25 -2.66 6.30 0.17
N LYS A 26 -1.40 6.35 -0.27
CA LYS A 26 -0.88 7.32 -1.24
C LYS A 26 -0.26 6.62 -2.44
N PRO A 27 -0.30 7.25 -3.63
CA PRO A 27 0.45 6.76 -4.77
C PRO A 27 1.95 6.77 -4.45
N PHE A 28 2.65 5.83 -5.06
CA PHE A 28 4.11 5.81 -5.11
C PHE A 28 4.57 6.44 -6.42
N PRO A 29 5.86 6.80 -6.54
CA PRO A 29 6.45 7.14 -7.82
C PRO A 29 6.21 6.04 -8.87
N PRO A 30 6.17 6.39 -10.16
CA PRO A 30 6.15 5.41 -11.24
C PRO A 30 7.30 4.40 -11.11
N ASP A 31 7.13 3.22 -11.69
CA ASP A 31 8.12 2.13 -11.68
C ASP A 31 8.45 1.56 -10.27
N VAL A 32 7.73 1.95 -9.22
CA VAL A 32 7.87 1.35 -7.89
C VAL A 32 7.09 0.05 -7.81
N GLU A 33 7.79 -1.01 -7.39
CA GLU A 33 7.29 -2.36 -7.20
C GLU A 33 7.53 -2.79 -5.75
N ILE A 34 6.47 -3.11 -5.00
CA ILE A 34 6.56 -3.55 -3.59
C ILE A 34 5.64 -4.75 -3.39
N ASP A 35 6.16 -5.79 -2.75
CA ASP A 35 5.39 -6.95 -2.32
C ASP A 35 5.25 -6.95 -0.80
N HIS A 36 4.00 -6.96 -0.33
CA HIS A 36 3.65 -7.13 1.08
C HIS A 36 2.50 -8.16 1.17
N ASP A 37 2.34 -8.79 2.32
CA ASP A 37 1.35 -9.86 2.53
C ASP A 37 -0.10 -9.42 2.20
N ASP A 38 -0.49 -8.22 2.64
CA ASP A 38 -1.87 -7.70 2.49
C ASP A 38 -2.05 -6.64 1.38
N TRP A 39 -0.99 -6.20 0.71
CA TRP A 39 -1.03 -5.19 -0.35
C TRP A 39 0.21 -5.26 -1.24
N VAL A 40 0.13 -4.74 -2.46
CA VAL A 40 1.29 -4.62 -3.35
C VAL A 40 1.32 -3.25 -3.99
N VAL A 41 2.47 -2.84 -4.54
CA VAL A 41 2.58 -1.68 -5.43
C VAL A 41 3.02 -2.18 -6.78
N ARG A 42 2.30 -1.76 -7.82
CA ARG A 42 2.60 -2.04 -9.24
C ARG A 42 2.59 -0.72 -9.99
N ASP A 43 3.70 -0.36 -10.64
CA ASP A 43 3.89 0.92 -11.33
C ASP A 43 3.38 2.14 -10.53
N GLY A 44 3.76 2.19 -9.24
CA GLY A 44 3.35 3.27 -8.34
C GLY A 44 1.90 3.21 -7.84
N ILE A 45 1.07 2.28 -8.33
CA ILE A 45 -0.32 2.09 -7.91
C ILE A 45 -0.38 1.09 -6.77
N VAL A 46 -1.00 1.47 -5.65
CA VAL A 46 -1.23 0.56 -4.52
C VAL A 46 -2.39 -0.37 -4.83
N VAL A 47 -2.19 -1.68 -4.76
CA VAL A 47 -3.24 -2.68 -4.97
C VAL A 47 -3.55 -3.37 -3.63
N ILE A 48 -4.80 -3.27 -3.20
CA ILE A 48 -5.32 -3.99 -2.03
C ILE A 48 -6.14 -5.20 -2.52
N PRO A 49 -5.64 -6.44 -2.34
CA PRO A 49 -6.28 -7.65 -2.85
C PRO A 49 -7.66 -7.94 -2.24
N LYS A 50 -8.40 -8.81 -2.92
CA LYS A 50 -9.71 -9.29 -2.46
C LYS A 50 -9.62 -9.87 -1.06
N ARG A 51 -10.54 -9.44 -0.19
CA ARG A 51 -10.64 -9.85 1.23
C ARG A 51 -9.45 -9.47 2.12
N ALA A 52 -8.46 -8.72 1.62
CA ALA A 52 -7.38 -8.20 2.45
C ALA A 52 -7.93 -7.29 3.56
N VAL A 53 -7.22 -7.24 4.68
CA VAL A 53 -7.59 -6.43 5.84
C VAL A 53 -6.47 -5.45 6.12
N ILE A 54 -6.76 -4.17 5.94
CA ILE A 54 -5.86 -3.08 6.30
C ILE A 54 -6.34 -2.54 7.65
N HIS A 55 -5.49 -2.64 8.67
CA HIS A 55 -5.85 -2.28 10.04
C HIS A 55 -6.04 -0.77 10.21
N PRO A 56 -6.84 -0.32 11.21
CA PRO A 56 -7.02 1.10 11.49
C PRO A 56 -5.69 1.84 11.71
N GLY A 57 -5.59 3.05 11.17
CA GLY A 57 -4.39 3.90 11.28
C GLY A 57 -3.18 3.47 10.45
N THR A 58 -3.29 2.41 9.62
CA THR A 58 -2.21 2.03 8.69
C THR A 58 -1.92 3.15 7.69
N VAL A 59 -0.63 3.41 7.45
CA VAL A 59 -0.16 4.39 6.45
C VAL A 59 0.68 3.65 5.42
N ILE A 60 0.23 3.67 4.16
CA ILE A 60 0.91 3.11 2.99
C ILE A 60 1.29 4.30 2.10
N ALA A 61 2.56 4.72 2.16
CA ALA A 61 3.08 5.90 1.48
C ALA A 61 4.59 5.81 1.23
N PRO A 62 5.13 6.49 0.19
CA PRO A 62 6.55 6.44 -0.16
C PRO A 62 7.49 6.91 0.97
N ASP A 63 7.07 7.93 1.74
CA ASP A 63 7.89 8.51 2.82
C ASP A 63 8.08 7.58 4.03
N LYS A 64 7.37 6.44 4.07
CA LYS A 64 7.47 5.45 5.16
C LYS A 64 8.00 4.08 4.73
N ALA A 65 8.35 3.90 3.45
CA ALA A 65 8.71 2.59 2.90
C ALA A 65 10.22 2.30 2.85
N VAL A 66 11.08 3.17 3.39
CA VAL A 66 12.55 2.96 3.36
C VAL A 66 13.14 2.98 4.77
N SER A 67 12.80 1.99 5.60
CA SER A 67 13.59 1.69 6.81
C SER A 67 14.08 0.24 6.90
N ASP A 68 13.60 -0.69 6.07
CA ASP A 68 13.92 -2.13 6.26
C ASP A 68 14.23 -2.90 4.96
N VAL A 69 14.65 -2.24 3.88
CA VAL A 69 15.14 -2.95 2.68
C VAL A 69 16.67 -3.08 2.78
N PRO A 70 17.24 -4.29 3.00
CA PRO A 70 18.65 -4.49 2.78
C PRO A 70 18.92 -4.33 1.28
N SER A 71 19.83 -3.42 0.95
CA SER A 71 20.37 -3.23 -0.38
C SER A 71 21.07 -4.51 -0.86
N SER A 72 20.36 -5.33 -1.63
CA SER A 72 20.94 -6.37 -2.49
C SER A 72 20.15 -6.40 -3.79
N GLY A 73 20.70 -6.12 -4.97
CA GLY A 73 22.07 -5.82 -5.31
C GLY A 73 22.14 -5.06 -6.61
N VAL A 74 23.17 -4.24 -6.71
CA VAL A 74 23.77 -3.85 -7.98
C VAL A 74 24.28 -5.14 -8.62
N ALA A 75 23.74 -5.51 -9.78
CA ALA A 75 24.43 -6.37 -10.72
C ALA A 75 24.88 -5.47 -11.89
N GLN A 76 26.15 -5.65 -12.24
CA GLN A 76 26.91 -4.93 -13.26
C GLN A 76 26.30 -5.03 -14.65
#